data_AF-A0A265USX2-F1
#
_entry.id   AF-A0A265USX2-F1
#
_cell.length_a   1.000
_cell.length_b   1.000
_cell.length_c   1.000
_cell.angle_alpha   90.00
_cell.angle_beta   90.00
_cell.angle_gamma   90.00
#
_symmetry.space_group_name_H-M   'P 1'
#
loop_
_entity.id
_entity.type
_entity.pdbx_description
1 polymer ?
#
loop_
_entity_poly.entity_id
_entity_poly.type
_entity_poly.pdbx_seq_one_letter_code
_entity_poly.pdbx_strand_id
1 'polypeptide(L)'
;MGPIDVNIERKNVEVNSNDIIGTWKMDKFSYEYLSEIKNDSIVLTFKPNNKFEMNNSQNLFDREINNGISTGTWKIIEQYNTKKIKLNFDKSNITTDLEIYKLKNNYQLWYFLSDPDTGERIRFLK
;
A
#
# COMPACT_ATOMS: atom_id res chain seq x y z
N MET A 1 -2.28 16.32 19.50
CA MET A 1 -2.19 15.00 18.83
C MET A 1 -0.71 14.76 18.57
N GLY A 2 -0.08 13.78 19.23
CA GLY A 2 1.31 13.42 18.95
C GLY A 2 1.43 12.74 17.58
N PRO A 3 2.65 12.59 17.02
CA PRO A 3 2.83 11.97 15.72
C PRO A 3 2.22 10.55 15.74
N ILE A 4 1.40 10.23 14.74
CA ILE A 4 0.67 8.96 14.61
C ILE A 4 1.62 7.73 14.55
N ASP A 5 2.93 7.97 14.43
CA ASP A 5 3.94 6.99 14.03
C ASP A 5 4.99 6.67 15.12
N VAL A 6 4.87 7.20 16.35
CA VAL A 6 5.94 7.10 17.39
C VAL A 6 6.27 5.66 17.82
N ASN A 7 5.39 4.70 17.55
CA ASN A 7 5.57 3.29 17.94
C ASN A 7 5.39 2.31 16.77
N ILE A 8 5.58 2.77 15.53
CA ILE A 8 5.44 1.89 14.37
C ILE A 8 6.72 1.06 14.17
N GLU A 9 6.55 -0.25 14.11
CA GLU A 9 7.62 -1.20 13.79
C GLU A 9 7.93 -1.14 12.30
N ARG A 10 9.18 -0.84 11.97
CA ARG A 10 9.67 -0.65 10.58
C ARG A 10 10.64 -1.73 10.11
N LYS A 11 11.36 -2.35 11.05
CA LYS A 11 12.39 -3.35 10.78
C LYS A 11 12.03 -4.64 11.49
N ASN A 12 12.43 -5.76 10.90
CA ASN A 12 12.17 -7.11 11.42
C ASN A 12 10.67 -7.37 11.67
N VAL A 13 9.79 -6.76 10.87
CA VAL A 13 8.35 -6.98 11.00
C VAL A 13 8.06 -8.44 10.71
N GLU A 14 7.57 -9.17 11.70
CA GLU A 14 7.06 -10.53 11.50
C GLU A 14 5.73 -10.44 10.76
N VAL A 15 5.70 -10.88 9.51
CA VAL A 15 4.53 -10.89 8.63
C VAL A 15 4.64 -12.07 7.67
N ASN A 16 3.52 -12.72 7.43
CA ASN A 16 3.33 -13.79 6.47
C ASN A 16 2.18 -13.47 5.49
N SER A 17 1.99 -14.32 4.48
CA SER A 17 0.96 -14.08 3.45
C SER A 17 -0.47 -13.99 4.02
N ASN A 18 -0.81 -14.73 5.08
CA ASN A 18 -2.16 -14.72 5.66
C ASN A 18 -2.48 -13.38 6.35
N ASP A 19 -1.47 -12.70 6.89
CA ASP A 19 -1.62 -11.36 7.45
C ASP A 19 -2.01 -10.33 6.36
N ILE A 20 -1.45 -10.51 5.16
CA ILE A 20 -1.62 -9.62 4.00
C ILE A 20 -2.91 -9.90 3.23
N ILE A 21 -3.30 -11.17 3.09
CA ILE A 21 -4.52 -11.56 2.35
C ILE A 21 -5.75 -10.84 2.93
N GLY A 22 -6.57 -10.31 2.03
CA GLY A 22 -7.77 -9.56 2.37
C GLY A 22 -7.81 -8.20 1.69
N THR A 23 -8.75 -7.38 2.14
CA THR A 23 -9.08 -6.09 1.55
C THR A 23 -8.51 -4.96 2.40
N TRP A 24 -7.78 -4.06 1.76
CA TRP A 24 -7.12 -2.92 2.38
C TRP A 24 -7.69 -1.64 1.81
N LYS A 25 -8.20 -0.77 2.67
CA LYS A 25 -8.77 0.51 2.29
C LYS A 25 -7.71 1.61 2.35
N MET A 26 -7.67 2.45 1.32
CA MET A 26 -6.83 3.63 1.34
C MET A 26 -7.33 4.59 2.42
N ASP A 27 -6.41 5.04 3.26
CA ASP A 27 -6.73 5.87 4.39
C ASP A 27 -6.96 7.33 3.98
N LYS A 28 -7.84 8.03 4.71
CA LYS A 28 -8.39 9.34 4.32
C LYS A 28 -7.31 10.41 4.09
N PHE A 29 -6.25 10.41 4.89
CA PHE A 29 -5.16 11.39 4.72
C PHE A 29 -4.41 11.20 3.38
N SER A 30 -4.40 10.00 2.80
CA SER A 30 -3.73 9.74 1.51
C SER A 30 -4.38 10.52 0.37
N TYR A 31 -5.68 10.81 0.48
CA TYR A 31 -6.42 11.58 -0.52
C TYR A 31 -5.95 13.03 -0.60
N GLU A 32 -5.38 13.58 0.48
CA GLU A 32 -4.84 14.95 0.48
C GLU A 32 -3.68 15.10 -0.52
N TYR A 33 -2.98 14.01 -0.82
CA TYR A 33 -1.83 13.99 -1.74
C TYR A 33 -2.17 13.58 -3.18
N LEU A 34 -3.38 13.06 -3.42
CA LEU A 34 -3.76 12.41 -4.67
C LEU A 34 -4.75 13.21 -5.54
N SER A 35 -5.00 14.50 -5.20
CA SER A 35 -5.95 15.46 -5.82
C SER A 35 -7.36 15.52 -5.19
N GLU A 36 -8.15 16.54 -5.59
CA GLU A 36 -9.48 16.93 -5.06
C GLU A 36 -10.59 15.85 -5.10
N ILE A 37 -10.27 14.63 -5.54
CA ILE A 37 -11.23 13.54 -5.68
C ILE A 37 -11.55 12.96 -4.29
N LYS A 38 -12.67 13.44 -3.73
CA LYS A 38 -13.31 12.98 -2.48
C LYS A 38 -13.91 11.58 -2.56
N ASN A 39 -13.32 10.66 -3.31
CA ASN A 39 -13.93 9.35 -3.51
C ASN A 39 -13.33 8.32 -2.55
N ASP A 40 -13.98 8.20 -1.38
CA ASP A 40 -13.61 7.37 -0.21
C ASP A 40 -13.55 5.84 -0.46
N SER A 41 -13.25 5.39 -1.68
CA SER A 41 -13.42 4.01 -2.12
C SER A 41 -12.23 3.40 -2.86
N ILE A 42 -10.99 3.87 -2.67
CA ILE A 42 -9.82 3.13 -3.18
C ILE A 42 -9.51 1.97 -2.24
N VAL A 43 -9.42 0.78 -2.83
CA VAL A 43 -9.32 -0.50 -2.16
C VAL A 43 -8.33 -1.37 -2.91
N LEU A 44 -7.42 -1.99 -2.16
CA LEU A 44 -6.45 -2.96 -2.63
C LEU A 44 -6.75 -4.32 -1.99
N THR A 45 -7.05 -5.33 -2.80
CA THR A 45 -7.39 -6.67 -2.33
C THR A 45 -6.33 -7.68 -2.73
N PHE A 46 -5.73 -8.35 -1.74
CA PHE A 46 -4.78 -9.43 -1.92
C PHE A 46 -5.47 -10.79 -1.80
N LYS A 47 -5.39 -11.61 -2.85
CA LYS A 47 -6.02 -12.93 -2.92
C LYS A 47 -5.01 -14.04 -2.57
N PRO A 48 -5.46 -15.19 -2.03
CA PRO A 48 -4.58 -16.31 -1.64
C PRO A 48 -3.76 -16.93 -2.78
N ASN A 49 -4.18 -16.73 -4.03
CA ASN A 49 -3.50 -17.22 -5.23
C ASN A 49 -2.41 -16.26 -5.75
N ASN A 50 -1.85 -15.43 -4.87
CA ASN A 50 -0.84 -14.41 -5.19
C ASN A 50 -1.30 -13.36 -6.23
N LYS A 51 -2.62 -13.20 -6.45
CA LYS A 51 -3.17 -12.12 -7.28
C LYS A 51 -3.64 -10.96 -6.43
N PHE A 52 -3.54 -9.75 -6.96
CA PHE A 52 -4.15 -8.56 -6.35
C PHE A 52 -5.10 -7.88 -7.32
N GLU A 53 -6.00 -7.09 -6.75
CA GLU A 53 -6.92 -6.23 -7.48
C GLU A 53 -7.02 -4.89 -6.76
N MET A 54 -6.91 -3.79 -7.50
CA MET A 54 -7.03 -2.43 -7.01
C MET A 54 -8.08 -1.71 -7.83
N ASN A 55 -9.05 -1.08 -7.18
CA ASN A 55 -10.07 -0.31 -7.88
C ASN A 55 -9.68 1.18 -7.97
N ASN A 56 -10.42 1.90 -8.82
CA ASN A 56 -10.43 3.36 -8.91
C ASN A 56 -9.08 4.04 -9.18
N SER A 57 -8.06 3.31 -9.61
CA SER A 57 -6.89 3.89 -10.26
C SER A 57 -6.02 2.80 -10.90
N GLN A 58 -5.79 2.92 -12.21
CA GLN A 58 -4.75 2.14 -12.87
C GLN A 58 -3.34 2.65 -12.57
N ASN A 59 -3.21 3.95 -12.29
CA ASN A 59 -1.96 4.71 -12.20
C ASN A 59 -1.82 5.40 -10.83
N LEU A 60 -2.28 4.76 -9.75
CA LEU A 60 -2.39 5.39 -8.43
C LEU A 60 -1.06 5.94 -7.94
N PHE A 61 -0.01 5.19 -8.24
CA PHE A 61 1.36 5.48 -7.85
C PHE A 61 2.00 6.59 -8.70
N ASP A 62 1.38 6.94 -9.83
CA ASP A 62 1.70 8.12 -10.64
C ASP A 62 0.84 9.34 -10.26
N ARG A 63 0.16 9.28 -9.10
CA ARG A 63 -0.73 10.32 -8.56
C ARG A 63 -1.95 10.63 -9.44
N GLU A 64 -2.40 9.65 -10.22
CA GLU A 64 -3.59 9.77 -11.07
C GLU A 64 -4.71 8.88 -10.54
N ILE A 65 -5.95 9.40 -10.50
CA ILE A 65 -7.15 8.63 -10.18
C ILE A 65 -8.00 8.56 -11.43
N ASN A 66 -8.05 7.38 -12.04
CA ASN A 66 -8.98 7.05 -13.11
C ASN A 66 -9.82 5.86 -12.63
N ASN A 67 -11.13 5.85 -12.84
CA ASN A 67 -12.05 4.81 -12.31
C ASN A 67 -11.79 3.38 -12.88
N GLY A 68 -10.60 3.10 -13.39
CA GLY A 68 -10.15 1.80 -13.84
C GLY A 68 -9.76 0.87 -12.70
N ILE A 69 -9.76 -0.42 -13.04
CA ILE A 69 -9.27 -1.49 -12.18
C ILE A 69 -7.86 -1.88 -12.64
N SER A 70 -6.97 -2.07 -11.67
CA SER A 70 -5.63 -2.60 -11.83
C SER A 70 -5.54 -3.99 -11.22
N THR A 71 -4.89 -4.91 -11.92
CA THR A 71 -4.67 -6.29 -11.46
C THR A 71 -3.24 -6.69 -11.67
N GLY A 72 -2.82 -7.72 -10.94
CA GLY A 72 -1.48 -8.26 -11.07
C GLY A 72 -1.19 -9.37 -10.08
N THR A 73 0.10 -9.62 -9.90
CA THR A 73 0.62 -10.54 -8.89
C THR A 73 1.27 -9.78 -7.75
N TRP A 74 1.26 -10.38 -6.56
CA TRP A 74 1.93 -9.83 -5.38
C TRP A 74 2.79 -10.89 -4.70
N LYS A 75 3.83 -10.42 -3.99
CA LYS A 75 4.63 -11.26 -3.09
C LYS A 75 5.25 -10.42 -1.99
N ILE A 76 5.49 -11.03 -0.84
CA ILE A 76 6.32 -10.43 0.21
C ILE A 76 7.79 -10.61 -0.19
N ILE A 77 8.55 -9.52 -0.16
CA ILE A 77 10.00 -9.52 -0.32
C ILE A 77 10.65 -8.96 0.94
N GLU A 78 11.89 -9.35 1.19
CA GLU A 78 12.69 -8.86 2.30
C GLU A 78 13.97 -8.22 1.76
N GLN A 79 14.27 -7.02 2.27
CA GLN A 79 15.46 -6.27 1.88
C GLN A 79 15.96 -5.47 3.08
N TYR A 80 17.24 -5.61 3.43
CA TYR A 80 17.87 -4.86 4.54
C TYR A 80 17.04 -4.85 5.85
N ASN A 81 16.52 -6.01 6.25
CA ASN A 81 15.67 -6.21 7.45
C ASN A 81 14.32 -5.47 7.40
N THR A 82 13.90 -5.03 6.21
CA THR A 82 12.56 -4.47 5.94
C THR A 82 11.79 -5.45 5.07
N LYS A 83 10.48 -5.52 5.25
CA LYS A 83 9.61 -6.33 4.40
C LYS A 83 8.69 -5.43 3.59
N LYS A 84 8.52 -5.81 2.33
CA LYS A 84 7.72 -5.07 1.36
C LYS A 84 6.77 -6.01 0.64
N ILE A 85 5.66 -5.48 0.14
CA ILE A 85 4.84 -6.16 -0.85
C ILE A 85 5.25 -5.65 -2.22
N LYS A 86 5.82 -6.52 -3.03
CA LYS A 86 6.08 -6.23 -4.44
C LYS A 86 4.84 -6.56 -5.26
N LEU A 87 4.31 -5.56 -5.94
CA LEU A 87 3.22 -5.63 -6.92
C LEU A 87 3.81 -5.69 -8.33
N ASN A 88 3.40 -6.66 -9.14
CA ASN A 88 3.71 -6.71 -10.57
C ASN A 88 2.39 -6.62 -11.33
N PHE A 89 2.19 -5.55 -12.09
CA PHE A 89 0.94 -5.27 -12.79
C PHE A 89 0.83 -6.08 -14.09
N ASP A 90 -0.38 -6.53 -14.44
CA ASP A 90 -0.58 -7.34 -15.66
C ASP A 90 -0.49 -6.50 -16.94
N LYS A 91 -1.03 -5.26 -16.89
CA LYS A 91 -1.17 -4.39 -18.08
C LYS A 91 0.10 -3.62 -18.45
N SER A 92 1.12 -3.67 -17.60
CA SER A 92 2.33 -2.87 -17.73
C SER A 92 3.49 -3.61 -17.09
N ASN A 93 4.70 -3.50 -17.64
CA ASN A 93 5.93 -3.99 -16.99
C ASN A 93 6.35 -3.15 -15.76
N ILE A 94 5.37 -2.49 -15.13
CA ILE A 94 5.55 -1.68 -13.93
C ILE A 94 5.51 -2.61 -12.72
N THR A 95 6.46 -2.37 -11.83
CA THR A 95 6.48 -2.99 -10.51
C THR A 95 6.52 -1.91 -9.45
N THR A 96 5.75 -2.09 -8.39
CA THR A 96 5.69 -1.15 -7.26
C THR A 96 5.88 -1.91 -5.96
N ASP A 97 6.63 -1.34 -5.03
CA ASP A 97 6.81 -1.90 -3.70
C ASP A 97 6.02 -1.08 -2.67
N LEU A 98 5.29 -1.78 -1.80
CA LEU A 98 4.65 -1.20 -0.61
C LEU A 98 5.44 -1.61 0.62
N GLU A 99 5.85 -0.64 1.44
CA GLU A 99 6.48 -0.91 2.73
C GLU A 99 5.46 -1.52 3.70
N ILE A 100 5.85 -2.57 4.42
CA ILE A 100 5.01 -3.20 5.45
C ILE A 100 5.45 -2.69 6.81
N TYR A 101 4.51 -2.05 7.50
CA TYR A 101 4.71 -1.58 8.87
C TYR A 101 3.70 -2.20 9.82
N LYS A 102 4.06 -2.25 11.10
CA LYS A 102 3.19 -2.80 12.13
C LYS A 102 3.06 -1.83 13.30
N LEU A 103 1.82 -1.54 13.70
CA LEU A 103 1.51 -0.75 14.87
C LEU A 103 0.70 -1.61 15.84
N LYS A 104 1.34 -2.05 16.92
CA LYS A 104 0.77 -3.05 17.84
C LYS A 104 0.43 -4.34 17.09
N ASN A 105 -0.86 -4.66 16.92
CA ASN A 105 -1.33 -5.86 16.23
C ASN A 105 -1.86 -5.57 14.81
N ASN A 106 -1.79 -4.32 14.35
CA ASN A 106 -2.32 -3.91 13.06
C ASN A 106 -1.19 -3.61 12.08
N TYR A 107 -1.31 -4.14 10.87
CA TYR A 107 -0.40 -3.82 9.79
C TYR A 107 -0.86 -2.57 9.03
N GLN A 108 0.10 -1.89 8.42
CA GLN A 108 -0.13 -0.76 7.52
C GLN A 108 0.75 -0.95 6.29
N LEU A 109 0.22 -0.63 5.11
CA LEU A 109 0.97 -0.69 3.85
C LEU A 109 1.18 0.71 3.32
N TRP A 110 2.43 1.12 3.15
CA TRP A 110 2.74 2.48 2.74
C TRP A 110 3.46 2.48 1.38
N TYR A 111 3.04 3.40 0.52
CA TYR A 111 3.77 3.79 -0.68
C TYR A 111 4.22 5.24 -0.53
N PHE A 112 5.51 5.49 -0.56
CA PHE A 112 6.04 6.85 -0.47
C PHE A 112 6.01 7.51 -1.85
N LEU A 113 5.36 8.67 -1.94
CA LEU A 113 5.20 9.44 -3.18
C LEU A 113 6.46 10.24 -3.54
N SER A 114 7.37 10.39 -2.59
CA SER A 114 8.64 11.12 -2.69
C SER A 114 9.60 10.56 -1.64
N ASP A 115 10.63 11.31 -1.25
CA ASP A 115 11.58 10.87 -0.22
C ASP A 115 10.84 10.52 1.08
N PRO A 116 11.06 9.34 1.69
CA PRO A 116 10.42 8.95 2.94
C PRO A 116 10.52 9.99 4.06
N ASP A 117 11.55 10.83 4.06
CA ASP A 117 11.77 11.89 5.05
C ASP A 117 10.76 13.06 4.92
N THR A 118 10.15 13.24 3.74
CA THR A 118 9.07 14.22 3.54
C THR A 118 7.74 13.80 4.15
N GLY A 119 7.57 12.48 4.37
CA GLY A 119 6.33 11.90 4.89
C GLY A 119 5.17 11.81 3.89
N GLU A 120 5.33 12.25 2.64
CA GLU A 120 4.28 12.14 1.61
C GLU A 120 4.08 10.68 1.21
N ARG A 121 2.91 10.13 1.55
CA ARG A 121 2.64 8.70 1.35
C ARG A 121 1.17 8.40 1.12
N ILE A 122 0.96 7.35 0.34
CA ILE A 122 -0.29 6.62 0.29
C ILE A 122 -0.22 5.53 1.35
N ARG A 123 -1.25 5.42 2.18
CA ARG A 123 -1.36 4.36 3.18
C ARG A 123 -2.64 3.58 2.99
N PHE A 124 -2.51 2.27 3.12
CA PHE A 124 -3.63 1.36 3.20
C PHE A 124 -3.69 0.73 4.60
N LEU A 125 -4.92 0.62 5.10
CA LEU A 125 -5.27 0.00 6.38
C LEU A 125 -6.26 -1.14 6.11
N LYS A 126 -6.20 -2.19 6.93
CA LYS A 126 -7.11 -3.33 6.87
C LYS A 126 -8.34 -3.10 7.75
#